data_AF-A0A3P7M621-F1
#
_entry.id   AF-A0A3P7M621-F1
#
_cell.length_a   1.000
_cell.length_b   1.000
_cell.length_c   1.000
_cell.angle_alpha   90.00
_cell.angle_beta   90.00
_cell.angle_gamma   90.00
#
_symmetry.space_group_name_H-M   'P 1'
#
loop_
_entity.id
_entity.type
_entity.pdbx_description
1 polymer ?
#
loop_
_entity_poly.entity_id
_entity_poly.type
_entity_poly.pdbx_seq_one_letter_code
_entity_poly.pdbx_strand_id
1 'polypeptide(L)'
;MAKSKKGNSPKSKGSKGKSPKIKGSKKGKGSKSSNGGPQVDAAIQTEPTCVCYLCSREFKDYATVQAHLLLMNHFPPNDVISQQCRACRRVIHIKFVEKHGCCEQKANFIRYIQHESVLKLGPPYRCLLCRSRPFASRIDLSIHIIAYHRPNRDPGCCGLCKFTFQEPPPPPPAKVPTPPAGADAATMIKYQKELQLAEEERMCAFENAEIPPGLLALDQHIMEDHSAAYTLLARRALLTKFHLRAAYSCCLCDQIFPNNVDFQAHILCRHAVDQPIKYDHRICTICKAAFMSEKAFNIHVVTGHLHQINYLANLWIRREVMVNSTDCGQTCGTCWQVFRNDWYLQAHIIAAHTTSDPQVCGWCRQDFTGCTDPIFGFGAFQRHEANHGRYMQERAIELKLCFDPLPEILSEDFSDEAMAAALEKKAEGSKSPKSKSKGKSKGKSNKSKSSPKKKKK
;
A
#
# COMPACT_ATOMS: atom_id res chain seq x y z
N MET A 1 79.82 -13.16 -2.83
CA MET A 1 80.63 -14.38 -3.02
C MET A 1 79.78 -15.47 -3.69
N ALA A 2 80.34 -16.67 -3.91
CA ALA A 2 79.78 -17.84 -4.61
C ALA A 2 78.52 -18.47 -3.95
N LYS A 3 77.71 -19.38 -4.55
CA LYS A 3 77.46 -19.88 -5.95
C LYS A 3 76.16 -20.73 -5.96
N SER A 4 75.54 -20.91 -7.16
CA SER A 4 74.80 -22.11 -7.73
C SER A 4 74.31 -23.27 -6.83
N LYS A 5 73.23 -24.05 -7.09
CA LYS A 5 72.13 -24.21 -8.10
C LYS A 5 71.02 -25.07 -7.37
N LYS A 6 69.99 -25.78 -7.88
CA LYS A 6 69.40 -26.31 -9.16
C LYS A 6 67.92 -26.74 -8.80
N GLY A 7 66.90 -26.96 -9.63
CA GLY A 7 66.62 -26.75 -11.07
C GLY A 7 65.27 -27.40 -11.50
N ASN A 8 64.73 -26.98 -12.67
CA ASN A 8 63.74 -27.63 -13.56
C ASN A 8 62.29 -28.00 -13.10
N SER A 9 61.31 -27.17 -13.47
CA SER A 9 60.20 -27.38 -14.45
C SER A 9 59.81 -28.82 -14.90
N PRO A 10 58.51 -29.13 -15.22
CA PRO A 10 57.68 -28.29 -16.13
C PRO A 10 56.12 -28.21 -15.94
N LYS A 11 55.53 -27.35 -16.79
CA LYS A 11 54.11 -27.05 -17.14
C LYS A 11 53.13 -28.26 -17.04
N SER A 12 51.81 -28.10 -16.79
CA SER A 12 50.90 -27.35 -17.68
C SER A 12 49.41 -27.24 -17.25
N LYS A 13 48.73 -26.25 -17.86
CA LYS A 13 47.28 -26.12 -18.22
C LYS A 13 46.17 -26.57 -17.24
N GLY A 14 45.44 -25.57 -16.76
CA GLY A 14 44.24 -25.69 -15.90
C GLY A 14 42.97 -26.26 -16.54
N SER A 15 41.89 -26.23 -15.74
CA SER A 15 40.59 -26.86 -16.00
C SER A 15 39.43 -25.91 -15.64
N LYS A 16 38.31 -25.97 -16.39
CA LYS A 16 37.06 -25.26 -16.09
C LYS A 16 36.07 -26.24 -15.46
N GLY A 17 35.62 -25.97 -14.23
CA GLY A 17 34.49 -26.67 -13.61
C GLY A 17 33.16 -26.25 -14.25
N LYS A 18 32.26 -27.21 -14.49
CA LYS A 18 30.87 -26.97 -14.94
C LYS A 18 29.89 -27.43 -13.87
N SER A 19 28.76 -26.74 -13.75
CA SER A 19 27.64 -27.12 -12.87
C SER A 19 27.05 -28.50 -13.24
N PRO A 20 26.52 -29.28 -12.28
CA PRO A 20 25.94 -30.59 -12.56
C PRO A 20 24.60 -30.50 -13.31
N LYS A 21 24.35 -31.42 -14.25
CA LYS A 21 23.00 -31.76 -14.71
C LYS A 21 22.51 -33.00 -13.97
N ILE A 22 21.28 -32.97 -13.45
CA ILE A 22 20.54 -34.16 -13.03
C ILE A 22 19.57 -34.57 -14.14
N LYS A 23 19.22 -35.87 -14.17
CA LYS A 23 18.69 -36.57 -15.36
C LYS A 23 17.17 -36.51 -15.43
N GLY A 24 16.63 -36.47 -16.66
CA GLY A 24 15.21 -36.72 -16.92
C GLY A 24 14.90 -38.22 -17.08
N SER A 25 13.66 -38.60 -16.77
CA SER A 25 13.12 -39.96 -16.89
C SER A 25 12.10 -40.05 -18.04
N LYS A 26 11.96 -41.22 -18.67
CA LYS A 26 11.06 -41.46 -19.82
C LYS A 26 10.10 -42.63 -19.55
N LYS A 27 9.00 -42.64 -20.33
CA LYS A 27 7.85 -43.60 -20.38
C LYS A 27 6.72 -43.25 -19.39
N GLY A 28 5.45 -43.51 -19.69
CA GLY A 28 4.85 -44.20 -20.86
C GLY A 28 3.62 -43.51 -21.46
N LYS A 29 3.07 -44.07 -22.55
CA LYS A 29 1.87 -43.55 -23.24
C LYS A 29 0.58 -44.06 -22.58
N GLY A 30 -0.46 -43.21 -22.55
CA GLY A 30 -1.86 -43.60 -22.32
C GLY A 30 -2.78 -42.46 -22.75
N SER A 31 -3.66 -42.67 -23.72
CA SER A 31 -4.41 -41.59 -24.38
C SER A 31 -5.89 -41.58 -24.04
N LYS A 32 -6.44 -40.39 -23.76
CA LYS A 32 -7.84 -40.06 -24.08
C LYS A 32 -7.94 -38.57 -24.42
N SER A 33 -8.80 -38.26 -25.39
CA SER A 33 -8.98 -36.90 -25.91
C SER A 33 -10.05 -36.13 -25.14
N SER A 34 -9.80 -34.86 -24.89
CA SER A 34 -10.80 -33.85 -24.52
C SER A 34 -10.38 -32.51 -25.11
N ASN A 35 -11.29 -31.83 -25.80
CA ASN A 35 -10.99 -30.53 -26.43
C ASN A 35 -10.78 -29.45 -25.37
N GLY A 36 -9.53 -29.05 -25.17
CA GLY A 36 -9.14 -27.73 -24.68
C GLY A 36 -8.19 -27.12 -25.71
N GLY A 37 -8.46 -25.89 -26.15
CA GLY A 37 -7.43 -25.11 -26.84
C GLY A 37 -6.24 -24.90 -25.91
N PRO A 38 -5.00 -24.76 -26.43
CA PRO A 38 -3.86 -24.53 -25.57
C PRO A 38 -4.12 -23.28 -24.73
N GLN A 39 -4.12 -23.44 -23.40
CA GLN A 39 -4.04 -22.29 -22.51
C GLN A 39 -2.73 -21.58 -22.86
N VAL A 40 -2.84 -20.35 -23.35
CA VAL A 40 -1.68 -19.48 -23.44
C VAL A 40 -1.28 -19.21 -22.01
N ASP A 41 -0.12 -19.74 -21.59
CA ASP A 41 0.53 -19.32 -20.36
C ASP A 41 0.77 -17.82 -20.48
N ALA A 42 -0.12 -17.04 -19.86
CA ALA A 42 0.03 -15.59 -19.79
C ALA A 42 1.32 -15.32 -19.03
N ALA A 43 2.37 -14.95 -19.76
CA ALA A 43 3.70 -14.76 -19.22
C ALA A 43 3.66 -13.58 -18.25
N ILE A 44 3.46 -13.91 -16.97
CA ILE A 44 3.49 -12.96 -15.86
C ILE A 44 4.82 -12.21 -15.99
N GLN A 45 4.74 -10.89 -16.08
CA GLN A 45 5.90 -10.00 -16.06
C GLN A 45 6.45 -9.99 -14.61
N THR A 46 7.10 -11.09 -14.20
CA THR A 46 7.45 -11.39 -12.80
C THR A 46 8.51 -10.48 -12.21
N GLU A 47 9.30 -9.82 -13.07
CA GLU A 47 10.36 -8.89 -12.67
C GLU A 47 10.14 -7.55 -13.38
N PRO A 48 10.22 -6.41 -12.68
CA PRO A 48 10.23 -5.09 -13.29
C PRO A 48 11.34 -4.91 -14.32
N THR A 49 11.15 -4.02 -15.29
CA THR A 49 12.17 -3.71 -16.30
C THR A 49 12.97 -2.47 -15.91
N CYS A 50 14.24 -2.43 -16.33
CA CYS A 50 15.05 -1.21 -16.25
C CYS A 50 14.92 -0.35 -17.52
N VAL A 51 13.79 -0.40 -18.23
CA VAL A 51 13.54 0.31 -19.49
C VAL A 51 12.65 1.53 -19.25
N CYS A 52 13.03 2.69 -19.77
CA CYS A 52 12.11 3.84 -19.82
C CYS A 52 11.16 3.70 -21.01
N TYR A 53 9.84 3.63 -20.76
CA TYR A 53 8.83 3.44 -21.81
C TYR A 53 8.62 4.64 -22.76
N LEU A 54 9.12 5.83 -22.40
CA LEU A 54 9.04 7.02 -23.27
C LEU A 54 10.15 7.05 -24.33
N CYS A 55 11.40 6.78 -23.96
CA CYS A 55 12.55 6.80 -24.88
C CYS A 55 13.07 5.41 -25.26
N SER A 56 12.36 4.34 -24.86
CA SER A 56 12.68 2.91 -25.09
C SER A 56 14.12 2.52 -24.72
N ARG A 57 14.72 3.23 -23.77
CA ARG A 57 16.11 3.02 -23.34
C ARG A 57 16.17 2.14 -22.10
N GLU A 58 17.07 1.17 -22.13
CA GLU A 58 17.55 0.41 -20.96
C GLU A 58 18.56 1.22 -20.12
N PHE A 59 18.44 1.08 -18.80
CA PHE A 59 19.24 1.71 -17.75
C PHE A 59 19.84 0.65 -16.83
N LYS A 60 20.87 1.02 -16.05
CA LYS A 60 21.55 0.09 -15.14
C LYS A 60 20.65 -0.52 -14.06
N ASP A 61 19.75 0.27 -13.47
CA ASP A 61 18.90 -0.17 -12.36
C ASP A 61 17.65 0.72 -12.21
N TYR A 62 16.66 0.24 -11.46
CA TYR A 62 15.41 0.98 -11.24
C TYR A 62 15.63 2.39 -10.66
N ALA A 63 16.65 2.59 -9.83
CA ALA A 63 16.94 3.90 -9.27
C ALA A 63 17.49 4.87 -10.33
N THR A 64 18.23 4.41 -11.34
CA THR A 64 18.59 5.26 -12.50
C THR A 64 17.39 5.54 -13.39
N VAL A 65 16.46 4.59 -13.61
CA VAL A 65 15.18 4.87 -14.33
C VAL A 65 14.36 5.94 -13.59
N GLN A 66 14.10 5.77 -12.30
CA GLN A 66 13.31 6.72 -11.50
C GLN A 66 13.98 8.10 -11.43
N ALA A 67 15.31 8.16 -11.29
CA ALA A 67 16.06 9.42 -11.31
C ALA A 67 15.97 10.12 -12.69
N HIS A 68 16.09 9.36 -13.78
CA HIS A 68 15.93 9.84 -15.15
C HIS A 68 14.52 10.40 -15.39
N LEU A 69 13.47 9.69 -15.00
CA LEU A 69 12.08 10.17 -15.17
C LEU A 69 11.79 11.46 -14.41
N LEU A 70 12.25 11.55 -13.16
CA LEU A 70 12.11 12.77 -12.33
C LEU A 70 12.89 13.96 -12.91
N LEU A 71 14.07 13.72 -13.48
CA LEU A 71 15.01 14.79 -13.84
C LEU A 71 15.10 15.11 -15.33
N MET A 72 14.70 14.25 -16.26
CA MET A 72 14.81 14.50 -17.70
C MET A 72 13.46 14.82 -18.34
N ASN A 73 13.41 15.96 -19.02
CA ASN A 73 12.28 16.28 -19.87
C ASN A 73 12.34 15.47 -21.17
N HIS A 74 11.24 14.78 -21.48
CA HIS A 74 11.05 13.98 -22.69
C HIS A 74 10.21 14.71 -23.75
N PHE A 75 9.71 15.90 -23.41
CA PHE A 75 8.71 16.63 -24.21
C PHE A 75 9.31 17.90 -24.85
N PRO A 76 8.71 18.38 -25.96
CA PRO A 76 9.19 19.55 -26.69
C PRO A 76 9.58 20.74 -25.80
N PRO A 77 10.69 21.44 -26.08
CA PRO A 77 11.57 21.31 -27.25
C PRO A 77 12.60 20.14 -27.16
N ASN A 78 12.43 19.20 -26.23
CA ASN A 78 13.31 18.03 -26.08
C ASN A 78 12.76 16.83 -26.85
N ASP A 79 13.62 15.84 -27.11
CA ASP A 79 13.29 14.59 -27.79
C ASP A 79 13.94 13.36 -27.11
N VAL A 80 13.94 12.21 -27.79
CA VAL A 80 14.55 10.97 -27.30
C VAL A 80 16.08 10.94 -27.41
N ILE A 81 16.69 11.90 -28.10
CA ILE A 81 18.14 12.03 -28.34
C ILE A 81 18.75 13.07 -27.39
N SER A 82 18.06 14.17 -27.12
CA SER A 82 18.53 15.34 -26.37
C SER A 82 17.50 15.77 -25.33
N GLN A 83 17.85 15.61 -24.05
CA GLN A 83 16.94 15.81 -22.91
C GLN A 83 17.46 16.89 -21.96
N GLN A 84 16.59 17.81 -21.55
CA GLN A 84 16.92 18.84 -20.57
C GLN A 84 16.73 18.34 -19.14
N CYS A 85 17.75 18.57 -18.31
CA CYS A 85 17.67 18.33 -16.88
C CYS A 85 16.79 19.38 -16.19
N ARG A 86 15.70 18.97 -15.54
CA ARG A 86 14.80 19.84 -14.75
C ARG A 86 15.53 20.53 -13.58
N ALA A 87 16.56 19.90 -13.01
CA ALA A 87 17.31 20.47 -11.88
C ALA A 87 18.36 21.52 -12.29
N CYS A 88 19.22 21.22 -13.28
CA CYS A 88 20.32 22.12 -13.68
C CYS A 88 20.13 22.84 -15.02
N ARG A 89 18.99 22.63 -15.71
CA ARG A 89 18.59 23.20 -17.00
C ARG A 89 19.51 22.91 -18.20
N ARG A 90 20.59 22.14 -18.03
CA ARG A 90 21.47 21.69 -19.12
C ARG A 90 20.76 20.68 -20.01
N VAL A 91 20.94 20.79 -21.32
CA VAL A 91 20.57 19.75 -22.29
C VAL A 91 21.67 18.68 -22.31
N ILE A 92 21.26 17.42 -22.33
CA ILE A 92 22.14 16.24 -22.22
C ILE A 92 21.72 15.26 -23.31
N HIS A 93 22.67 14.86 -24.15
CA HIS A 93 22.44 13.79 -25.12
C HIS A 93 22.21 12.46 -24.38
N ILE A 94 21.16 11.71 -24.73
CA ILE A 94 20.59 10.56 -24.02
C ILE A 94 21.65 9.59 -23.48
N LYS A 95 22.63 9.20 -24.31
CA LYS A 95 23.77 8.32 -23.95
C LYS A 95 24.52 8.71 -22.67
N PHE A 96 24.51 9.99 -22.28
CA PHE A 96 25.21 10.51 -21.09
C PHE A 96 24.29 10.78 -19.88
N VAL A 97 22.97 10.61 -20.00
CA VAL A 97 21.99 10.94 -18.94
C VAL A 97 22.26 10.22 -17.61
N GLU A 98 22.67 8.95 -17.63
CA GLU A 98 23.01 8.21 -16.40
C GLU A 98 24.26 8.77 -15.69
N LYS A 99 25.21 9.30 -16.45
CA LYS A 99 26.45 9.91 -15.96
C LYS A 99 26.29 11.40 -15.68
N HIS A 100 25.08 11.94 -15.79
CA HIS A 100 24.80 13.31 -15.43
C HIS A 100 24.65 13.43 -13.91
N GLY A 101 25.47 14.25 -13.26
CA GLY A 101 25.59 14.31 -11.80
C GLY A 101 24.26 14.46 -11.03
N CYS A 102 23.26 15.19 -11.56
CA CYS A 102 21.95 15.25 -10.90
C CYS A 102 21.21 13.91 -10.92
N CYS A 103 21.28 13.17 -12.03
CA CYS A 103 20.70 11.82 -12.14
C CYS A 103 21.45 10.82 -11.27
N GLU A 104 22.78 10.86 -11.29
CA GLU A 104 23.62 9.98 -10.46
C GLU A 104 23.36 10.20 -8.96
N GLN A 105 23.33 11.45 -8.50
CA GLN A 105 23.01 11.80 -7.11
C GLN A 105 21.59 11.36 -6.72
N LYS A 106 20.58 11.58 -7.58
CA LYS A 106 19.20 11.17 -7.30
C LYS A 106 19.04 9.64 -7.32
N ALA A 107 19.73 8.93 -8.21
CA ALA A 107 19.76 7.46 -8.20
C ALA A 107 20.45 6.93 -6.93
N ASN A 108 21.59 7.50 -6.54
CA ASN A 108 22.29 7.14 -5.30
C ASN A 108 21.39 7.36 -4.06
N PHE A 109 20.65 8.47 -4.00
CA PHE A 109 19.67 8.72 -2.95
C PHE A 109 18.52 7.68 -2.95
N ILE A 110 17.97 7.35 -4.12
CA ILE A 110 16.89 6.35 -4.23
C ILE A 110 17.37 4.96 -3.76
N ARG A 111 18.54 4.50 -4.22
CA ARG A 111 19.14 3.23 -3.74
C ARG A 111 19.39 3.25 -2.24
N TYR A 112 19.85 4.37 -1.68
CA TYR A 112 20.09 4.50 -0.24
C TYR A 112 18.78 4.35 0.57
N ILE A 113 17.72 5.08 0.23
CA ILE A 113 16.47 5.03 1.00
C ILE A 113 15.74 3.69 0.85
N GLN A 114 15.88 3.01 -0.30
CA GLN A 114 15.30 1.69 -0.57
C GLN A 114 16.11 0.53 0.04
N HIS A 115 17.30 0.78 0.58
CA HIS A 115 18.18 -0.27 1.11
C HIS A 115 17.62 -0.91 2.40
N GLU A 116 17.79 -2.23 2.55
CA GLU A 116 17.24 -3.01 3.67
C GLU A 116 17.64 -2.47 5.05
N SER A 117 18.86 -1.94 5.21
CA SER A 117 19.33 -1.35 6.47
C SER A 117 18.56 -0.09 6.91
N VAL A 118 17.82 0.55 6.00
CA VAL A 118 16.90 1.66 6.29
C VAL A 118 15.50 1.11 6.62
N LEU A 119 15.06 0.03 5.96
CA LEU A 119 13.77 -0.64 6.15
C LEU A 119 13.82 -1.68 7.29
N LYS A 120 14.19 -1.23 8.48
CA LYS A 120 14.31 -2.09 9.67
C LYS A 120 12.98 -2.78 10.02
N LEU A 121 13.08 -4.04 10.46
CA LEU A 121 11.97 -4.91 10.85
C LEU A 121 10.97 -5.25 9.72
N GLY A 122 11.42 -5.18 8.46
CA GLY A 122 10.75 -5.81 7.32
C GLY A 122 10.13 -4.84 6.30
N PRO A 123 9.39 -5.38 5.32
CA PRO A 123 8.88 -4.59 4.20
C PRO A 123 7.82 -3.57 4.67
N PRO A 124 7.86 -2.33 4.17
CA PRO A 124 6.90 -1.30 4.54
C PRO A 124 5.44 -1.65 4.21
N TYR A 125 4.55 -1.04 5.00
CA TYR A 125 3.09 -1.02 4.82
C TYR A 125 2.36 -2.37 4.92
N ARG A 126 2.88 -3.29 5.73
CA ARG A 126 2.18 -4.54 6.11
C ARG A 126 1.40 -4.35 7.40
N CYS A 127 0.07 -4.49 7.41
CA CYS A 127 -0.71 -4.40 8.64
C CYS A 127 -0.38 -5.56 9.59
N LEU A 128 0.09 -5.24 10.79
CA LEU A 128 0.52 -6.23 11.78
C LEU A 128 -0.67 -6.89 12.50
N LEU A 129 -1.86 -6.26 12.45
CA LEU A 129 -3.09 -6.76 13.04
C LEU A 129 -3.91 -7.64 12.08
N CYS A 130 -3.73 -7.50 10.76
CA CYS A 130 -4.32 -8.35 9.73
C CYS A 130 -3.28 -9.26 9.06
N ARG A 131 -2.61 -10.13 9.84
CA ARG A 131 -1.75 -11.22 9.34
C ARG A 131 -0.77 -10.80 8.23
N SER A 132 -0.06 -9.67 8.42
CA SER A 132 0.91 -9.13 7.44
C SER A 132 0.31 -8.65 6.10
N ARG A 133 -1.02 -8.40 6.03
CA ARG A 133 -1.71 -7.90 4.82
C ARG A 133 -0.98 -6.66 4.25
N PRO A 134 -0.48 -6.71 2.99
CA PRO A 134 0.24 -5.61 2.39
C PRO A 134 -0.70 -4.50 1.91
N PHE A 135 -0.21 -3.27 1.90
CA PHE A 135 -0.90 -2.08 1.39
C PHE A 135 -0.03 -1.34 0.38
N ALA A 136 -0.66 -0.74 -0.63
CA ALA A 136 0.04 -0.04 -1.71
C ALA A 136 0.78 1.22 -1.22
N SER A 137 0.37 1.83 -0.10
CA SER A 137 1.07 2.96 0.49
C SER A 137 0.92 3.06 2.01
N ARG A 138 1.75 3.92 2.60
CA ARG A 138 1.62 4.36 4.01
C ARG A 138 0.24 4.92 4.33
N ILE A 139 -0.45 5.50 3.34
CA ILE A 139 -1.73 6.15 3.49
C ILE A 139 -2.83 5.10 3.55
N ASP A 140 -2.84 4.15 2.62
CA ASP A 140 -3.79 3.05 2.63
C ASP A 140 -3.68 2.22 3.92
N LEU A 141 -2.45 1.96 4.40
CA LEU A 141 -2.24 1.35 5.72
C LEU A 141 -2.79 2.22 6.87
N SER A 142 -2.57 3.54 6.85
CA SER A 142 -3.06 4.45 7.90
C SER A 142 -4.58 4.49 7.94
N ILE A 143 -5.23 4.62 6.79
CA ILE A 143 -6.70 4.62 6.64
C ILE A 143 -7.26 3.27 7.07
N HIS A 144 -6.67 2.15 6.63
CA HIS A 144 -7.04 0.81 7.06
C HIS A 144 -6.95 0.66 8.59
N ILE A 145 -5.86 1.09 9.24
CA ILE A 145 -5.74 1.01 10.69
C ILE A 145 -6.81 1.86 11.41
N ILE A 146 -7.09 3.07 10.93
CA ILE A 146 -8.11 3.94 11.54
C ILE A 146 -9.54 3.45 11.24
N ALA A 147 -9.77 2.70 10.16
CA ALA A 147 -11.09 2.15 9.83
C ALA A 147 -11.36 0.77 10.47
N TYR A 148 -10.37 -0.14 10.45
CA TYR A 148 -10.50 -1.54 10.90
C TYR A 148 -10.04 -1.77 12.34
N HIS A 149 -9.02 -1.06 12.82
CA HIS A 149 -8.30 -1.40 14.06
C HIS A 149 -8.36 -0.30 15.14
N ARG A 150 -9.18 0.72 14.91
CA ARG A 150 -9.42 1.83 15.82
C ARG A 150 -9.89 1.34 17.20
N PRO A 151 -9.13 1.61 18.28
CA PRO A 151 -9.52 1.16 19.61
C PRO A 151 -10.87 1.76 20.02
N ASN A 152 -11.80 0.93 20.50
CA ASN A 152 -13.18 1.31 20.85
C ASN A 152 -14.05 1.74 19.65
N ARG A 153 -13.73 1.32 18.43
CA ARG A 153 -14.63 1.39 17.28
C ARG A 153 -15.82 0.46 17.50
N ASP A 154 -17.03 0.92 17.20
CA ASP A 154 -18.22 0.07 17.23
C ASP A 154 -18.08 -1.11 16.23
N PRO A 155 -18.58 -2.32 16.57
CA PRO A 155 -18.65 -3.44 15.63
C PRO A 155 -19.47 -3.10 14.39
N GLY A 156 -19.04 -3.57 13.22
CA GLY A 156 -19.71 -3.30 11.94
C GLY A 156 -19.76 -1.83 11.50
N CYS A 157 -19.00 -0.92 12.13
CA CYS A 157 -18.95 0.49 11.76
C CYS A 157 -17.56 0.88 11.22
N CYS A 158 -17.51 1.77 10.23
CA CYS A 158 -16.25 2.36 9.76
C CYS A 158 -15.65 3.26 10.84
N GLY A 159 -14.37 3.07 11.21
CA GLY A 159 -13.74 3.93 12.22
C GLY A 159 -13.56 5.41 11.83
N LEU A 160 -13.73 5.75 10.54
CA LEU A 160 -13.58 7.11 10.00
C LEU A 160 -14.91 7.86 9.83
N CYS A 161 -16.05 7.18 9.71
CA CYS A 161 -17.34 7.82 9.46
C CYS A 161 -18.53 6.95 9.89
N LYS A 162 -19.77 7.33 9.54
CA LYS A 162 -20.99 6.63 9.95
C LYS A 162 -21.40 5.46 9.04
N PHE A 163 -20.53 5.00 8.14
CA PHE A 163 -20.79 3.85 7.28
C PHE A 163 -20.83 2.54 8.10
N THR A 164 -21.75 1.64 7.74
CA THR A 164 -21.99 0.36 8.44
C THR A 164 -21.94 -0.82 7.47
N PHE A 165 -21.31 -1.92 7.91
CA PHE A 165 -21.13 -3.16 7.16
C PHE A 165 -21.38 -4.38 8.05
N GLN A 166 -21.53 -5.57 7.45
CA GLN A 166 -21.65 -6.82 8.20
C GLN A 166 -20.26 -7.30 8.62
N GLU A 167 -19.89 -7.12 9.88
CA GLU A 167 -18.62 -7.66 10.38
C GLU A 167 -18.71 -9.20 10.58
N PRO A 168 -17.73 -10.00 10.11
CA PRO A 168 -17.68 -11.43 10.38
C PRO A 168 -17.55 -11.70 11.89
N PRO A 169 -18.14 -12.81 12.40
CA PRO A 169 -17.94 -13.20 13.79
C PRO A 169 -16.47 -13.56 14.05
N PRO A 170 -15.95 -13.31 15.27
CA PRO A 170 -14.57 -13.68 15.62
C PRO A 170 -14.37 -15.19 15.56
N PRO A 171 -13.20 -15.68 15.11
CA PRO A 171 -12.93 -17.11 14.99
C PRO A 171 -12.96 -17.79 16.36
N PRO A 172 -13.53 -19.01 16.48
CA PRO A 172 -13.62 -19.72 17.76
C PRO A 172 -12.24 -19.95 18.39
N PRO A 173 -12.14 -19.97 19.72
CA PRO A 173 -10.86 -20.08 20.44
C PRO A 173 -10.14 -21.41 20.15
N ALA A 174 -8.82 -21.40 20.34
CA ALA A 174 -7.98 -22.57 20.13
C ALA A 174 -8.40 -23.73 21.06
N LYS A 175 -8.60 -24.93 20.49
CA LYS A 175 -9.08 -26.12 21.20
C LYS A 175 -7.94 -26.87 21.91
N VAL A 176 -7.37 -26.25 22.95
CA VAL A 176 -6.38 -26.93 23.82
C VAL A 176 -7.10 -27.57 25.01
N PRO A 177 -6.85 -28.85 25.34
CA PRO A 177 -7.49 -29.52 26.48
C PRO A 177 -7.26 -28.76 27.80
N THR A 178 -8.33 -28.51 28.54
CA THR A 178 -8.26 -27.83 29.84
C THR A 178 -7.59 -28.73 30.89
N PRO A 179 -6.66 -28.21 31.71
CA PRO A 179 -6.00 -29.00 32.75
C PRO A 179 -6.99 -29.43 33.85
N PRO A 180 -6.71 -30.54 34.58
CA PRO A 180 -7.56 -30.97 35.69
C PRO A 180 -7.69 -29.92 36.81
N ALA A 181 -8.81 -29.94 37.51
CA ALA A 181 -9.00 -29.13 38.72
C ALA A 181 -7.95 -29.54 39.79
N GLY A 182 -7.16 -28.58 40.26
CA GLY A 182 -6.05 -28.83 41.19
C GLY A 182 -4.71 -29.18 40.52
N ALA A 183 -4.57 -29.00 39.20
CA ALA A 183 -3.29 -29.14 38.50
C ALA A 183 -2.18 -28.23 39.08
N ASP A 184 -0.93 -28.70 39.05
CA ASP A 184 0.20 -27.98 39.63
C ASP A 184 0.63 -26.76 38.77
N ALA A 185 1.47 -25.90 39.37
CA ALA A 185 1.94 -24.68 38.70
C ALA A 185 2.71 -24.98 37.40
N ALA A 186 3.43 -26.09 37.32
CA ALA A 186 4.15 -26.51 36.12
C ALA A 186 3.19 -26.89 34.98
N THR A 187 2.12 -27.62 35.29
CA THR A 187 1.04 -28.00 34.36
C THR A 187 0.27 -26.78 33.88
N MET A 188 -0.03 -25.83 34.77
CA MET A 188 -0.68 -24.56 34.41
C MET A 188 0.20 -23.69 33.49
N ILE A 189 1.51 -23.59 33.76
CA ILE A 189 2.46 -22.90 32.88
C ILE A 189 2.58 -23.61 31.52
N LYS A 190 2.57 -24.95 31.50
CA LYS A 190 2.59 -25.73 30.26
C LYS A 190 1.33 -25.48 29.43
N TYR A 191 0.14 -25.57 30.04
CA TYR A 191 -1.13 -25.29 29.39
C TYR A 191 -1.19 -23.87 28.79
N GLN A 192 -0.70 -22.86 29.51
CA GLN A 192 -0.62 -21.48 28.99
C GLN A 192 0.28 -21.37 27.75
N LYS A 193 1.42 -22.08 27.72
CA LYS A 193 2.31 -22.13 26.55
C LYS A 193 1.69 -22.89 25.37
N GLU A 194 0.99 -23.99 25.63
CA GLU A 194 0.30 -24.77 24.59
C GLU A 194 -0.88 -23.98 24.00
N LEU A 195 -1.63 -23.24 24.84
CA LEU A 195 -2.67 -22.31 24.41
C LEU A 195 -2.09 -21.18 23.56
N GLN A 196 -1.02 -20.52 24.01
CA GLN A 196 -0.35 -19.47 23.26
C GLN A 196 0.18 -19.97 21.90
N LEU A 197 0.79 -21.15 21.85
CA LEU A 197 1.28 -21.74 20.61
C LEU A 197 0.14 -22.07 19.64
N ALA A 198 -0.94 -22.67 20.13
CA ALA A 198 -2.12 -22.95 19.31
C ALA A 198 -2.82 -21.68 18.80
N GLU A 199 -2.74 -20.57 19.56
CA GLU A 199 -3.17 -19.25 19.08
C GLU A 199 -2.20 -18.63 18.06
N GLU A 200 -0.87 -18.72 18.25
CA GLU A 200 0.12 -18.32 17.23
C GLU A 200 -0.13 -19.06 15.90
N GLU A 201 -0.39 -20.37 15.97
CA GLU A 201 -0.59 -21.21 14.78
C GLU A 201 -1.93 -20.96 14.10
N ARG A 202 -3.01 -20.81 14.87
CA ARG A 202 -4.31 -20.33 14.36
C ARG A 202 -4.17 -18.97 13.67
N MET A 203 -3.45 -18.02 14.26
CA MET A 203 -3.20 -16.70 13.66
C MET A 203 -2.35 -16.77 12.38
N CYS A 204 -1.47 -17.76 12.25
CA CYS A 204 -0.65 -17.96 11.05
C CYS A 204 -1.34 -18.78 9.94
N ALA A 205 -2.41 -19.52 10.24
CA ALA A 205 -3.12 -20.37 9.28
C ALA A 205 -3.52 -19.61 7.99
N PHE A 206 -3.49 -20.30 6.85
CA PHE A 206 -3.75 -19.70 5.54
C PHE A 206 -5.21 -19.23 5.38
N GLU A 207 -6.15 -19.91 6.03
CA GLU A 207 -7.59 -19.57 6.05
C GLU A 207 -7.85 -18.15 6.61
N ASN A 208 -6.93 -17.62 7.43
CA ASN A 208 -6.99 -16.26 7.96
C ASN A 208 -6.24 -15.22 7.08
N ALA A 209 -5.89 -15.57 5.84
CA ALA A 209 -5.27 -14.66 4.86
C ALA A 209 -6.27 -13.99 3.91
N GLU A 210 -7.41 -14.62 3.64
CA GLU A 210 -8.46 -14.06 2.80
C GLU A 210 -9.27 -13.00 3.55
N ILE A 211 -9.81 -12.01 2.81
CA ILE A 211 -10.65 -10.96 3.38
C ILE A 211 -12.10 -11.48 3.41
N PRO A 212 -12.72 -11.67 4.59
CA PRO A 212 -14.11 -12.14 4.67
C PRO A 212 -15.06 -11.21 3.89
N PRO A 213 -16.09 -11.72 3.20
CA PRO A 213 -16.93 -10.92 2.31
C PRO A 213 -17.54 -9.65 2.93
N GLY A 214 -17.87 -9.70 4.22
CA GLY A 214 -18.37 -8.54 4.97
C GLY A 214 -17.35 -7.39 5.13
N LEU A 215 -16.06 -7.70 5.13
CA LEU A 215 -14.97 -6.72 5.19
C LEU A 215 -14.60 -6.14 3.81
N LEU A 216 -14.98 -6.79 2.70
CA LEU A 216 -14.80 -6.23 1.35
C LEU A 216 -15.63 -4.95 1.14
N ALA A 217 -16.83 -4.89 1.72
CA ALA A 217 -17.67 -3.68 1.66
C ALA A 217 -17.03 -2.48 2.37
N LEU A 218 -16.28 -2.72 3.46
CA LEU A 218 -15.50 -1.68 4.13
C LEU A 218 -14.28 -1.26 3.30
N ASP A 219 -13.57 -2.21 2.67
CA ASP A 219 -12.43 -1.91 1.78
C ASP A 219 -12.88 -1.06 0.58
N GLN A 220 -14.03 -1.37 -0.04
CA GLN A 220 -14.60 -0.58 -1.14
C GLN A 220 -14.97 0.84 -0.69
N HIS A 221 -15.71 0.99 0.41
CA HIS A 221 -16.01 2.30 1.00
C HIS A 221 -14.75 3.13 1.31
N ILE A 222 -13.67 2.48 1.78
CA ILE A 222 -12.39 3.13 2.04
C ILE A 222 -11.74 3.68 0.76
N MET A 223 -11.77 2.91 -0.34
CA MET A 223 -11.26 3.39 -1.63
C MET A 223 -12.11 4.54 -2.19
N GLU A 224 -13.43 4.46 -2.08
CA GLU A 224 -14.37 5.40 -2.72
C GLU A 224 -14.63 6.70 -1.94
N ASP A 225 -14.50 6.70 -0.62
CA ASP A 225 -14.81 7.87 0.23
C ASP A 225 -13.59 8.45 0.98
N HIS A 226 -12.53 7.67 1.23
CA HIS A 226 -11.40 8.12 2.08
C HIS A 226 -10.05 8.22 1.34
N SER A 227 -9.71 7.27 0.47
CA SER A 227 -8.35 7.19 -0.11
C SER A 227 -7.94 8.45 -0.88
N ALA A 228 -8.83 9.03 -1.70
CA ALA A 228 -8.54 10.23 -2.49
C ALA A 228 -8.14 11.44 -1.61
N ALA A 229 -8.94 11.76 -0.58
CA ALA A 229 -8.71 12.92 0.28
C ALA A 229 -7.39 12.81 1.07
N TYR A 230 -7.12 11.63 1.62
CA TYR A 230 -5.90 11.35 2.38
C TYR A 230 -4.65 11.28 1.47
N THR A 231 -4.80 10.80 0.23
CA THR A 231 -3.70 10.76 -0.76
C THR A 231 -3.37 12.17 -1.27
N LEU A 232 -4.36 13.04 -1.48
CA LEU A 232 -4.16 14.45 -1.79
C LEU A 232 -3.40 15.18 -0.67
N LEU A 233 -3.80 14.97 0.60
CA LEU A 233 -3.08 15.48 1.77
C LEU A 233 -1.61 15.02 1.79
N ALA A 234 -1.36 13.75 1.51
CA ALA A 234 -0.01 13.20 1.44
C ALA A 234 0.83 13.81 0.31
N ARG A 235 0.27 14.02 -0.88
CA ARG A 235 0.97 14.69 -2.00
C ARG A 235 1.29 16.15 -1.67
N ARG A 236 0.34 16.90 -1.07
CA ARG A 236 0.56 18.28 -0.57
C ARG A 236 1.73 18.35 0.43
N ALA A 237 1.79 17.40 1.36
CA ALA A 237 2.89 17.27 2.32
C ALA A 237 4.25 16.95 1.65
N LEU A 238 4.31 15.97 0.73
CA LEU A 238 5.55 15.52 0.09
C LEU A 238 6.20 16.55 -0.85
N LEU A 239 5.44 17.54 -1.34
CA LEU A 239 5.93 18.66 -2.13
C LEU A 239 6.69 19.69 -1.27
N THR A 240 6.23 19.94 -0.04
CA THR A 240 6.74 21.00 0.84
C THR A 240 7.69 20.50 1.93
N LYS A 241 7.53 19.25 2.38
CA LYS A 241 8.20 18.69 3.56
C LYS A 241 9.09 17.50 3.17
N PHE A 242 10.32 17.80 2.75
CA PHE A 242 11.27 16.81 2.22
C PHE A 242 11.57 15.64 3.16
N HIS A 243 11.50 15.84 4.48
CA HIS A 243 11.75 14.79 5.47
C HIS A 243 10.71 13.66 5.40
N LEU A 244 9.48 13.94 4.94
CA LEU A 244 8.42 12.95 4.76
C LEU A 244 8.64 11.99 3.57
N ARG A 245 9.77 12.12 2.87
CA ARG A 245 10.22 11.15 1.84
C ARG A 245 10.88 9.90 2.46
N ALA A 246 11.00 9.83 3.78
CA ALA A 246 11.17 8.56 4.50
C ALA A 246 9.92 7.67 4.33
N ALA A 247 10.09 6.35 4.38
CA ALA A 247 8.98 5.40 4.24
C ALA A 247 7.96 5.56 5.39
N TYR A 248 8.45 5.36 6.62
CA TYR A 248 7.65 5.36 7.84
C TYR A 248 7.42 6.78 8.38
N SER A 249 6.90 7.69 7.55
CA SER A 249 6.46 9.01 8.02
C SER A 249 4.95 9.21 7.91
N CYS A 250 4.36 9.82 8.93
CA CYS A 250 2.94 10.11 9.02
C CYS A 250 2.62 11.46 8.38
N CYS A 251 1.95 11.47 7.22
CA CYS A 251 1.52 12.71 6.56
C CYS A 251 0.33 13.41 7.27
N LEU A 252 -0.16 12.86 8.39
CA LEU A 252 -1.24 13.45 9.21
C LEU A 252 -0.70 14.33 10.36
N CYS A 253 0.58 14.22 10.69
CA CYS A 253 1.23 15.01 11.76
C CYS A 253 2.73 15.29 11.52
N ASP A 254 3.23 15.05 10.31
CA ASP A 254 4.62 15.25 9.87
C ASP A 254 5.73 14.50 10.64
N GLN A 255 5.39 13.51 11.47
CA GLN A 255 6.35 12.73 12.25
C GLN A 255 7.00 11.58 11.44
N ILE A 256 8.23 11.19 11.80
CA ILE A 256 8.99 10.08 11.20
C ILE A 256 9.29 9.02 12.25
N PHE A 257 9.15 7.75 11.86
CA PHE A 257 9.37 6.56 12.68
C PHE A 257 10.48 5.68 12.06
N PRO A 258 11.17 4.86 12.86
CA PRO A 258 12.30 4.06 12.36
C PRO A 258 11.91 2.74 11.69
N ASN A 259 10.65 2.28 11.85
CA ASN A 259 10.15 1.01 11.31
C ASN A 259 8.61 0.97 11.25
N ASN A 260 8.07 -0.11 10.69
CA ASN A 260 6.63 -0.36 10.56
C ASN A 260 5.89 -0.51 11.90
N VAL A 261 6.54 -1.04 12.93
CA VAL A 261 5.96 -1.30 14.26
C VAL A 261 5.67 0.02 14.98
N ASP A 262 6.66 0.91 15.07
CA ASP A 262 6.54 2.24 15.65
C ASP A 262 5.52 3.10 14.90
N PHE A 263 5.51 3.01 13.56
CA PHE A 263 4.53 3.71 12.71
C PHE A 263 3.09 3.29 13.05
N GLN A 264 2.81 1.99 13.16
CA GLN A 264 1.45 1.51 13.47
C GLN A 264 1.05 1.81 14.91
N ALA A 265 1.97 1.69 15.87
CA ALA A 265 1.74 2.10 17.26
C ALA A 265 1.35 3.58 17.34
N HIS A 266 2.05 4.44 16.58
CA HIS A 266 1.72 5.85 16.45
C HIS A 266 0.31 6.07 15.85
N ILE A 267 -0.03 5.49 14.70
CA ILE A 267 -1.37 5.67 14.08
C ILE A 267 -2.48 5.24 15.04
N LEU A 268 -2.36 4.07 15.66
CA LEU A 268 -3.33 3.52 16.64
C LEU A 268 -3.50 4.41 17.87
N CYS A 269 -2.41 4.98 18.40
CA CYS A 269 -2.49 5.81 19.60
C CYS A 269 -2.95 7.23 19.30
N ARG A 270 -2.46 7.84 18.21
CA ARG A 270 -2.56 9.27 17.88
C ARG A 270 -3.76 9.61 17.01
N HIS A 271 -4.01 8.84 15.94
CA HIS A 271 -4.91 9.22 14.86
C HIS A 271 -6.27 8.49 14.88
N ALA A 272 -6.38 7.41 15.65
CA ALA A 272 -7.63 6.66 15.83
C ALA A 272 -8.66 7.32 16.79
N VAL A 273 -8.60 8.65 16.99
CA VAL A 273 -9.48 9.40 17.91
C VAL A 273 -10.77 9.90 17.24
N ASP A 274 -11.88 9.96 17.98
CA ASP A 274 -13.18 10.41 17.47
C ASP A 274 -13.31 11.92 17.23
N GLN A 275 -12.41 12.72 17.81
CA GLN A 275 -12.62 14.15 18.05
C GLN A 275 -11.29 14.93 17.97
N PRO A 276 -11.27 16.11 17.31
CA PRO A 276 -10.11 17.01 17.31
C PRO A 276 -9.61 17.34 18.72
N ILE A 277 -10.53 17.57 19.67
CA ILE A 277 -10.22 17.83 21.08
C ILE A 277 -9.33 16.73 21.70
N LYS A 278 -9.56 15.44 21.39
CA LYS A 278 -8.73 14.33 21.88
C LYS A 278 -7.34 14.32 21.20
N TYR A 279 -7.28 14.74 19.94
CA TYR A 279 -6.03 14.92 19.20
C TYR A 279 -5.19 16.07 19.77
N ASP A 280 -5.77 17.24 20.00
CA ASP A 280 -5.04 18.43 20.46
C ASP A 280 -4.50 18.26 21.89
N HIS A 281 -5.30 17.67 22.79
CA HIS A 281 -4.89 17.35 24.15
C HIS A 281 -4.00 16.08 24.29
N ARG A 282 -3.56 15.49 23.16
CA ARG A 282 -2.66 14.31 23.14
C ARG A 282 -3.18 13.18 24.05
N ILE A 283 -4.44 12.82 23.90
CA ILE A 283 -5.06 11.70 24.63
C ILE A 283 -4.82 10.42 23.85
N CYS A 284 -4.22 9.40 24.49
CA CYS A 284 -3.96 8.12 23.85
C CYS A 284 -5.26 7.37 23.57
N THR A 285 -5.49 6.97 22.32
CA THR A 285 -6.72 6.26 21.93
C THR A 285 -6.88 4.92 22.65
N ILE A 286 -5.79 4.21 22.92
CA ILE A 286 -5.80 2.87 23.53
C ILE A 286 -6.18 2.95 25.02
N CYS A 287 -5.37 3.62 25.84
CA CYS A 287 -5.53 3.64 27.30
C CYS A 287 -6.22 4.88 27.90
N LYS A 288 -6.55 5.89 27.07
CA LYS A 288 -7.14 7.20 27.47
C LYS A 288 -6.27 8.10 28.36
N ALA A 289 -5.00 7.75 28.62
CA ALA A 289 -4.07 8.64 29.30
C ALA A 289 -3.81 9.92 28.48
N ALA A 290 -3.68 11.06 29.14
CA ALA A 290 -3.49 12.39 28.54
C ALA A 290 -2.09 12.95 28.84
N PHE A 291 -1.50 13.68 27.88
CA PHE A 291 -0.08 14.05 27.94
C PHE A 291 0.16 15.53 27.61
N MET A 292 0.75 16.26 28.56
CA MET A 292 1.01 17.70 28.41
C MET A 292 1.94 18.02 27.22
N SER A 293 2.91 17.15 26.91
CA SER A 293 3.86 17.32 25.80
C SER A 293 3.89 16.13 24.84
N GLU A 294 4.25 16.40 23.59
CA GLU A 294 4.42 15.37 22.55
C GLU A 294 5.54 14.39 22.87
N LYS A 295 6.64 14.86 23.49
CA LYS A 295 7.72 13.98 23.98
C LYS A 295 7.21 12.96 25.00
N ALA A 296 6.35 13.38 25.94
CA ALA A 296 5.76 12.46 26.92
C ALA A 296 4.80 11.46 26.27
N PHE A 297 3.97 11.91 25.32
CA PHE A 297 3.09 11.04 24.53
C PHE A 297 3.88 9.98 23.76
N ASN A 298 4.93 10.37 23.03
CA ASN A 298 5.73 9.46 22.22
C ASN A 298 6.48 8.43 23.08
N ILE A 299 7.02 8.84 24.24
CA ILE A 299 7.61 7.91 25.21
C ILE A 299 6.57 6.89 25.69
N HIS A 300 5.35 7.35 26.03
CA HIS A 300 4.26 6.47 26.46
C HIS A 300 3.84 5.45 25.38
N VAL A 301 3.77 5.84 24.10
CA VAL A 301 3.46 4.90 23.01
C VAL A 301 4.52 3.80 22.91
N VAL A 302 5.80 4.19 22.97
CA VAL A 302 6.94 3.25 22.91
C VAL A 302 6.97 2.31 24.12
N THR A 303 6.77 2.81 25.34
CA THR A 303 6.87 1.97 26.56
C THR A 303 5.59 1.19 26.89
N GLY A 304 4.41 1.72 26.56
CA GLY A 304 3.13 1.15 26.97
C GLY A 304 2.37 0.37 25.89
N HIS A 305 2.63 0.63 24.60
CA HIS A 305 1.79 0.10 23.51
C HIS A 305 2.57 -0.60 22.39
N LEU A 306 3.89 -0.40 22.28
CA LEU A 306 4.70 -1.06 21.25
C LEU A 306 4.79 -2.59 21.43
N HIS A 307 4.73 -3.11 22.67
CA HIS A 307 4.96 -4.53 22.98
C HIS A 307 4.11 -5.50 22.15
N GLN A 308 2.78 -5.30 22.12
CA GLN A 308 1.87 -6.20 21.42
C GLN A 308 2.06 -6.18 19.90
N ILE A 309 2.35 -5.00 19.34
CA ILE A 309 2.55 -4.78 17.91
C ILE A 309 3.91 -5.37 17.49
N ASN A 310 4.94 -5.24 18.33
CA ASN A 310 6.25 -5.85 18.16
C ASN A 310 6.17 -7.39 18.27
N TYR A 311 5.39 -7.93 19.21
CA TYR A 311 5.15 -9.39 19.31
C TYR A 311 4.58 -9.95 18.01
N LEU A 312 3.55 -9.29 17.44
CA LEU A 312 2.97 -9.68 16.16
C LEU A 312 3.99 -9.58 15.01
N ALA A 313 4.77 -8.50 14.92
CA ALA A 313 5.84 -8.37 13.92
C ALA A 313 6.87 -9.52 14.02
N ASN A 314 7.31 -9.87 15.22
CA ASN A 314 8.24 -10.98 15.44
C ASN A 314 7.60 -12.36 15.18
N LEU A 315 6.30 -12.52 15.36
CA LEU A 315 5.58 -13.73 14.93
C LEU A 315 5.54 -13.84 13.40
N TRP A 316 5.16 -12.77 12.70
CA TRP A 316 5.09 -12.74 11.24
C TRP A 316 6.46 -12.88 10.56
N ILE A 317 7.55 -12.46 11.22
CA ILE A 317 8.93 -12.73 10.80
C ILE A 317 9.29 -14.20 11.02
N ARG A 318 9.11 -14.74 12.26
CA ARG A 318 9.43 -16.14 12.60
C ARG A 318 8.66 -17.18 11.78
N ARG A 319 7.50 -16.82 11.24
CA ARG A 319 6.62 -17.68 10.42
C ARG A 319 6.62 -17.27 8.94
N GLU A 320 7.62 -16.48 8.51
CA GLU A 320 7.90 -16.06 7.13
C GLU A 320 6.77 -15.28 6.41
N VAL A 321 5.70 -14.88 7.12
CA VAL A 321 4.56 -14.13 6.59
C VAL A 321 4.92 -12.68 6.19
N MET A 322 6.11 -12.18 6.58
CA MET A 322 6.67 -10.90 6.10
C MET A 322 7.71 -11.09 4.98
N VAL A 323 7.96 -12.31 4.48
CA VAL A 323 8.89 -12.58 3.38
C VAL A 323 8.22 -12.21 2.05
N ASN A 324 8.35 -10.93 1.70
CA ASN A 324 8.19 -10.38 0.35
C ASN A 324 8.68 -8.93 0.44
N SER A 325 9.94 -8.72 0.04
CA SER A 325 10.60 -7.41 0.05
C SER A 325 9.88 -6.43 -0.87
N THR A 326 9.96 -5.15 -0.52
CA THR A 326 9.39 -4.07 -1.33
C THR A 326 10.27 -3.85 -2.55
N ASP A 327 9.81 -4.32 -3.72
CA ASP A 327 10.58 -4.24 -4.96
C ASP A 327 10.82 -2.77 -5.36
N CYS A 328 12.10 -2.42 -5.52
CA CYS A 328 12.59 -1.11 -5.90
C CYS A 328 12.14 -0.69 -7.32
N GLY A 329 11.85 -1.65 -8.20
CA GLY A 329 11.27 -1.45 -9.53
C GLY A 329 9.76 -1.26 -9.53
N GLN A 330 9.08 -1.59 -8.42
CA GLN A 330 7.64 -1.36 -8.22
C GLN A 330 7.33 -0.21 -7.27
N THR A 331 8.33 0.36 -6.59
CA THR A 331 8.11 1.31 -5.48
C THR A 331 8.71 2.69 -5.76
N CYS A 332 7.88 3.73 -5.66
CA CYS A 332 8.32 5.11 -5.91
C CYS A 332 9.26 5.65 -4.82
N GLY A 333 10.52 5.94 -5.17
CA GLY A 333 11.54 6.56 -4.31
C GLY A 333 11.31 8.07 -4.03
N THR A 334 10.05 8.49 -3.92
CA THR A 334 9.62 9.84 -3.51
C THR A 334 8.39 9.77 -2.58
N CYS A 335 7.30 9.09 -2.98
CA CYS A 335 6.10 8.94 -2.14
C CYS A 335 6.01 7.60 -1.40
N TRP A 336 6.80 6.59 -1.78
CA TRP A 336 6.72 5.21 -1.33
C TRP A 336 5.41 4.46 -1.65
N GLN A 337 4.67 4.90 -2.66
CA GLN A 337 3.60 4.08 -3.22
C GLN A 337 4.21 2.92 -4.04
N VAL A 338 3.63 1.74 -3.88
CA VAL A 338 3.95 0.47 -4.56
C VAL A 338 2.92 0.22 -5.65
N PHE A 339 3.37 -0.18 -6.83
CA PHE A 339 2.55 -0.39 -8.02
C PHE A 339 2.72 -1.82 -8.51
N ARG A 340 1.62 -2.46 -8.93
CA ARG A 340 1.67 -3.85 -9.45
C ARG A 340 2.63 -4.00 -10.64
N ASN A 341 2.74 -2.95 -11.46
CA ASN A 341 3.53 -2.94 -12.71
C ASN A 341 4.45 -1.72 -12.75
N ASP A 342 5.63 -1.90 -13.33
CA ASP A 342 6.67 -0.89 -13.50
C ASP A 342 6.25 0.25 -14.44
N TRP A 343 5.58 -0.07 -15.55
CA TRP A 343 5.04 0.93 -16.48
C TRP A 343 4.08 1.91 -15.78
N TYR A 344 3.32 1.45 -14.77
CA TYR A 344 2.42 2.34 -14.03
C TYR A 344 3.17 3.21 -13.02
N LEU A 345 4.20 2.65 -12.35
CA LEU A 345 5.13 3.44 -11.53
C LEU A 345 5.78 4.56 -12.36
N GLN A 346 6.16 4.31 -13.61
CA GLN A 346 6.76 5.33 -14.47
C GLN A 346 5.78 6.46 -14.81
N ALA A 347 4.53 6.13 -15.15
CA ALA A 347 3.48 7.13 -15.35
C ALA A 347 3.23 7.97 -14.08
N HIS A 348 3.09 7.31 -12.92
CA HIS A 348 2.94 7.96 -11.61
C HIS A 348 4.08 8.95 -11.31
N ILE A 349 5.33 8.53 -11.50
CA ILE A 349 6.51 9.36 -11.21
C ILE A 349 6.48 10.67 -12.02
N ILE A 350 6.10 10.62 -13.29
CA ILE A 350 6.02 11.84 -14.11
C ILE A 350 4.80 12.66 -13.68
N ALA A 351 3.61 12.06 -13.65
CA ALA A 351 2.36 12.77 -13.35
C ALA A 351 2.37 13.41 -11.95
N ALA A 352 2.74 12.68 -10.92
CA ALA A 352 2.64 13.11 -9.52
C ALA A 352 3.88 13.85 -8.99
N HIS A 353 5.05 13.71 -9.63
CA HIS A 353 6.33 14.20 -9.07
C HIS A 353 7.20 15.05 -10.00
N THR A 354 6.74 15.39 -11.21
CA THR A 354 7.35 16.46 -12.06
C THR A 354 6.47 17.71 -12.16
N THR A 355 5.69 17.95 -11.12
CA THR A 355 4.79 19.09 -10.88
C THR A 355 5.10 19.79 -9.56
N SER A 356 4.69 21.04 -9.42
CA SER A 356 4.71 21.82 -8.17
C SER A 356 3.38 21.80 -7.42
N ASP A 357 2.30 21.35 -8.06
CA ASP A 357 0.95 21.27 -7.49
C ASP A 357 0.41 19.83 -7.65
N PRO A 358 -0.20 19.22 -6.61
CA PRO A 358 -0.62 17.82 -6.63
C PRO A 358 -1.88 17.54 -7.46
N GLN A 359 -2.56 18.57 -7.96
CA GLN A 359 -3.71 18.52 -8.85
C GLN A 359 -3.36 19.01 -10.28
N VAL A 360 -2.09 19.33 -10.59
CA VAL A 360 -1.64 19.65 -11.96
C VAL A 360 -0.71 18.57 -12.48
N CYS A 361 -1.04 17.95 -13.61
CA CYS A 361 -0.31 16.79 -14.10
C CYS A 361 1.13 17.15 -14.53
N GLY A 362 2.12 16.50 -13.91
CA GLY A 362 3.54 16.71 -14.19
C GLY A 362 3.97 16.30 -15.60
N TRP A 363 3.19 15.44 -16.28
CA TRP A 363 3.41 14.97 -17.65
C TRP A 363 2.83 15.97 -18.66
N CYS A 364 1.51 16.06 -18.77
CA CYS A 364 0.82 16.79 -19.83
C CYS A 364 0.41 18.23 -19.47
N ARG A 365 0.55 18.64 -18.20
CA ARG A 365 0.09 19.93 -17.63
C ARG A 365 -1.43 20.13 -17.61
N GLN A 366 -2.23 19.08 -17.77
CA GLN A 366 -3.66 19.14 -17.44
C GLN A 366 -3.86 19.58 -15.99
N ASP A 367 -4.75 20.54 -15.79
CA ASP A 367 -5.05 21.18 -14.52
C ASP A 367 -6.39 20.68 -13.97
N PHE A 368 -6.39 20.22 -12.71
CA PHE A 368 -7.57 19.77 -11.96
C PHE A 368 -7.80 20.64 -10.70
N THR A 369 -7.20 21.82 -10.61
CA THR A 369 -7.41 22.80 -9.53
C THR A 369 -8.69 23.62 -9.70
N GLY A 370 -9.20 23.75 -10.93
CA GLY A 370 -10.44 24.46 -11.26
C GLY A 370 -11.74 23.73 -10.87
N CYS A 371 -11.66 22.52 -10.30
CA CYS A 371 -12.82 21.77 -9.82
C CYS A 371 -13.27 22.31 -8.45
N THR A 372 -14.59 22.48 -8.26
CA THR A 372 -15.17 23.09 -7.05
C THR A 372 -14.93 22.28 -5.77
N ASP A 373 -14.87 20.94 -5.86
CA ASP A 373 -14.35 20.05 -4.82
C ASP A 373 -12.94 19.54 -5.20
N PRO A 374 -11.88 19.90 -4.46
CA PRO A 374 -10.54 19.41 -4.73
C PRO A 374 -10.37 17.90 -4.50
N ILE A 375 -11.27 17.24 -3.74
CA ILE A 375 -11.24 15.78 -3.56
C ILE A 375 -11.78 15.10 -4.82
N PHE A 376 -12.91 15.54 -5.37
CA PHE A 376 -13.43 15.07 -6.66
C PHE A 376 -12.46 15.36 -7.82
N GLY A 377 -11.91 16.58 -7.89
CA GLY A 377 -10.88 16.95 -8.88
C GLY A 377 -9.61 16.09 -8.77
N PHE A 378 -9.17 15.78 -7.55
CA PHE A 378 -8.07 14.83 -7.36
C PHE A 378 -8.45 13.38 -7.72
N GLY A 379 -9.70 12.97 -7.49
CA GLY A 379 -10.21 11.69 -8.00
C GLY A 379 -10.18 11.61 -9.53
N ALA A 380 -10.42 12.72 -10.23
CA ALA A 380 -10.24 12.82 -11.68
C ALA A 380 -8.76 12.76 -12.10
N PHE A 381 -7.88 13.47 -11.38
CA PHE A 381 -6.42 13.33 -11.54
C PHE A 381 -5.98 11.86 -11.44
N GLN A 382 -6.49 11.08 -10.48
CA GLN A 382 -6.12 9.67 -10.33
C GLN A 382 -6.58 8.80 -11.50
N ARG A 383 -7.72 9.12 -12.14
CA ARG A 383 -8.18 8.45 -13.38
C ARG A 383 -7.31 8.83 -14.59
N HIS A 384 -6.91 10.09 -14.67
CA HIS A 384 -5.96 10.60 -15.68
C HIS A 384 -4.54 10.00 -15.52
N GLU A 385 -4.06 9.85 -14.28
CA GLU A 385 -2.81 9.15 -13.96
C GLU A 385 -2.86 7.68 -14.41
N ALA A 386 -3.99 7.00 -14.23
CA ALA A 386 -4.22 5.65 -14.74
C ALA A 386 -4.24 5.59 -16.28
N ASN A 387 -4.85 6.56 -16.97
CA ASN A 387 -4.82 6.64 -18.44
C ASN A 387 -3.41 6.91 -18.99
N HIS A 388 -2.61 7.73 -18.31
CA HIS A 388 -1.16 7.83 -18.56
C HIS A 388 -0.42 6.51 -18.32
N GLY A 389 -0.85 5.73 -17.33
CA GLY A 389 -0.40 4.34 -17.11
C GLY A 389 -0.69 3.44 -18.32
N ARG A 390 -1.91 3.47 -18.86
CA ARG A 390 -2.32 2.70 -20.05
C ARG A 390 -1.42 3.00 -21.26
N TYR A 391 -1.07 4.27 -21.50
CA TYR A 391 -0.12 4.62 -22.58
C TYR A 391 1.25 3.96 -22.36
N MET A 392 1.77 3.91 -21.13
CA MET A 392 3.03 3.19 -20.85
C MET A 392 2.87 1.66 -21.03
N GLN A 393 1.71 1.08 -20.71
CA GLN A 393 1.42 -0.34 -20.96
C GLN A 393 1.38 -0.66 -22.45
N GLU A 394 0.78 0.20 -23.28
CA GLU A 394 0.78 0.07 -24.74
C GLU A 394 2.21 -0.01 -25.30
N ARG A 395 3.10 0.90 -24.86
CA ARG A 395 4.54 0.87 -25.17
C ARG A 395 5.24 -0.38 -24.62
N ALA A 396 4.81 -0.92 -23.48
CA ALA A 396 5.33 -2.18 -22.94
C ALA A 396 4.90 -3.41 -23.77
N ILE A 397 3.70 -3.39 -24.35
CA ILE A 397 3.19 -4.43 -25.26
C ILE A 397 3.92 -4.36 -26.61
N GLU A 398 4.13 -3.17 -27.18
CA GLU A 398 4.94 -2.99 -28.40
C GLU A 398 6.37 -3.55 -28.24
N LEU A 399 6.99 -3.30 -27.08
CA LEU A 399 8.31 -3.80 -26.73
C LEU A 399 8.32 -5.29 -26.32
N LYS A 400 7.16 -5.95 -26.25
CA LYS A 400 6.98 -7.36 -25.81
C LYS A 400 7.47 -7.62 -24.38
N LEU A 401 7.39 -6.59 -23.54
CA LEU A 401 7.71 -6.65 -22.11
C LEU A 401 6.46 -6.95 -21.27
N CYS A 402 5.27 -6.60 -21.77
CA CYS A 402 3.98 -6.88 -21.15
C CYS A 402 3.06 -7.63 -22.13
N PHE A 403 2.23 -8.54 -21.60
CA PHE A 403 1.22 -9.29 -22.37
C PHE A 403 -0.20 -9.16 -21.77
N ASP A 404 -0.35 -8.45 -20.66
CA ASP A 404 -1.67 -8.16 -20.07
C ASP A 404 -2.49 -7.29 -21.04
N PRO A 405 -3.81 -7.54 -21.20
CA PRO A 405 -4.66 -6.72 -22.05
C PRO A 405 -4.70 -5.28 -21.55
N LEU A 406 -4.78 -4.33 -22.49
CA LEU A 406 -4.89 -2.92 -22.18
C LEU A 406 -6.25 -2.64 -21.53
N PRO A 407 -6.32 -2.02 -20.32
CA PRO A 407 -7.58 -1.66 -19.68
C PRO A 407 -8.45 -0.71 -20.52
N GLU A 408 -9.72 -0.59 -20.17
CA GLU A 408 -10.60 0.45 -20.72
C GLU A 408 -10.11 1.86 -20.35
N ILE A 409 -10.50 2.87 -21.13
CA ILE A 409 -10.19 4.28 -20.84
C ILE A 409 -11.09 4.73 -19.69
N LEU A 410 -10.51 5.27 -18.61
CA LEU A 410 -11.31 5.84 -17.52
C LEU A 410 -11.76 7.25 -17.89
N SER A 411 -13.02 7.61 -17.58
CA SER A 411 -13.48 8.98 -17.79
C SER A 411 -12.71 9.96 -16.89
N GLU A 412 -12.10 10.97 -17.49
CA GLU A 412 -11.37 12.03 -16.78
C GLU A 412 -12.26 13.21 -16.41
N ASP A 413 -13.55 13.17 -16.74
CA ASP A 413 -14.50 14.27 -16.50
C ASP A 413 -14.52 14.69 -15.02
N PHE A 414 -14.42 16.00 -14.81
CA PHE A 414 -14.41 16.70 -13.52
C PHE A 414 -15.33 17.93 -13.49
N SER A 415 -16.23 18.04 -14.47
CA SER A 415 -17.29 19.07 -14.52
C SER A 415 -18.21 19.03 -13.29
N ASP A 416 -18.88 20.15 -13.01
CA ASP A 416 -19.86 20.21 -11.91
C ASP A 416 -21.06 19.29 -12.21
N GLU A 417 -21.41 19.08 -13.49
CA GLU A 417 -22.40 18.09 -13.93
C GLU A 417 -21.95 16.65 -13.62
N ALA A 418 -20.70 16.30 -13.91
CA ALA A 418 -20.15 14.98 -13.57
C ALA A 418 -20.05 14.76 -12.06
N MET A 419 -19.76 15.83 -11.29
CA MET A 419 -19.78 15.80 -9.83
C MET A 419 -21.19 15.57 -9.29
N ALA A 420 -22.19 16.30 -9.79
CA ALA A 420 -23.58 16.12 -9.41
C ALA A 420 -24.05 14.69 -9.69
N ALA A 421 -23.78 14.16 -10.90
CA ALA A 421 -24.14 12.79 -11.26
C ALA A 421 -23.40 11.72 -10.42
N ALA A 422 -22.20 11.99 -9.93
CA ALA A 422 -21.48 11.10 -9.01
C ALA A 422 -22.08 11.14 -7.59
N LEU A 423 -22.47 12.31 -7.10
CA LEU A 423 -23.14 12.50 -5.81
C LEU A 423 -24.53 11.85 -5.80
N GLU A 424 -25.30 11.98 -6.88
CA GLU A 424 -26.59 11.30 -7.04
C GLU A 424 -26.43 9.78 -6.99
N LYS A 425 -25.48 9.20 -7.73
CA LYS A 425 -25.19 7.75 -7.69
C LYS A 425 -24.83 7.27 -6.28
N LYS A 426 -24.03 8.02 -5.51
CA LYS A 426 -23.75 7.70 -4.09
C LYS A 426 -25.01 7.79 -3.22
N ALA A 427 -25.88 8.79 -3.45
CA ALA A 427 -27.16 8.94 -2.76
C ALA A 427 -28.23 7.90 -3.16
N GLU A 428 -28.05 7.17 -4.26
CA GLU A 428 -28.86 6.01 -4.63
C GLU A 428 -28.31 4.71 -4.03
N GLY A 429 -27.00 4.46 -4.14
CA GLY A 429 -26.35 3.28 -3.57
C GLY A 429 -26.51 3.15 -2.06
N SER A 430 -26.63 4.27 -1.33
CA SER A 430 -26.86 4.29 0.12
C SER A 430 -28.31 3.94 0.55
N LYS A 431 -29.24 3.71 -0.38
CA LYS A 431 -30.64 3.36 -0.07
C LYS A 431 -30.83 1.84 0.04
N SER A 432 -30.52 1.27 1.21
CA SER A 432 -30.79 -0.15 1.51
C SER A 432 -32.26 -0.52 1.22
N PRO A 433 -32.54 -1.74 0.71
CA PRO A 433 -33.87 -2.09 0.20
C PRO A 433 -34.94 -2.12 1.29
N LYS A 434 -35.89 -1.18 1.22
CA LYS A 434 -37.07 -1.14 2.10
C LYS A 434 -37.87 -2.44 1.96
N SER A 435 -37.87 -3.24 3.02
CA SER A 435 -38.65 -4.47 3.12
C SER A 435 -40.16 -4.18 3.06
N LYS A 436 -40.77 -4.40 1.88
CA LYS A 436 -42.22 -4.28 1.66
C LYS A 436 -42.97 -5.47 2.28
N SER A 437 -42.98 -5.56 3.61
CA SER A 437 -43.82 -6.48 4.36
C SER A 437 -45.31 -6.12 4.15
N LYS A 438 -45.98 -6.76 3.19
CA LYS A 438 -47.43 -6.68 2.98
C LYS A 438 -48.20 -7.41 4.10
N GLY A 439 -48.12 -6.89 5.32
CA GLY A 439 -48.91 -7.34 6.46
C GLY A 439 -50.38 -6.95 6.30
N LYS A 440 -51.23 -7.88 5.84
CA LYS A 440 -52.70 -7.74 5.99
C LYS A 440 -53.09 -7.99 7.45
N SER A 441 -53.50 -6.96 8.17
CA SER A 441 -54.22 -7.10 9.45
C SER A 441 -55.53 -6.31 9.42
N LYS A 442 -56.65 -7.02 9.56
CA LYS A 442 -57.96 -6.39 9.82
C LYS A 442 -58.06 -6.12 11.33
N GLY A 443 -58.23 -4.87 11.72
CA GLY A 443 -58.54 -4.47 13.10
C GLY A 443 -59.65 -3.43 13.11
N LYS A 444 -60.76 -3.71 13.79
CA LYS A 444 -61.87 -2.75 14.00
C LYS A 444 -61.70 -2.05 15.35
N SER A 445 -62.14 -0.78 15.39
CA SER A 445 -62.36 0.02 16.61
C SER A 445 -61.07 0.41 17.39
N ASN A 446 -61.09 1.44 18.25
CA ASN A 446 -62.24 2.21 18.71
C ASN A 446 -61.97 3.74 18.78
N LYS A 447 -63.04 4.54 18.89
CA LYS A 447 -63.05 5.99 18.68
C LYS A 447 -63.24 6.75 19.99
N SER A 448 -62.15 7.17 20.64
CA SER A 448 -62.19 8.06 21.81
C SER A 448 -61.88 9.51 21.41
N LYS A 449 -62.77 10.45 21.79
CA LYS A 449 -62.54 11.89 21.64
C LYS A 449 -61.84 12.44 22.88
N SER A 450 -60.81 13.25 22.71
CA SER A 450 -60.38 14.23 23.72
C SER A 450 -60.77 15.64 23.23
N SER A 451 -61.13 16.53 24.16
CA SER A 451 -61.55 17.91 23.84
C SER A 451 -60.98 18.89 24.86
N PRO A 452 -60.71 20.16 24.49
CA PRO A 452 -59.66 20.94 25.14
C PRO A 452 -60.14 21.92 26.21
N LYS A 453 -59.29 22.14 27.23
CA LYS A 453 -59.25 23.27 28.17
C LYS A 453 -57.77 23.44 28.57
N LYS A 454 -57.18 24.62 28.77
CA LYS A 454 -57.63 26.03 28.75
C LYS A 454 -56.40 26.92 28.47
N LYS A 455 -56.56 28.07 27.82
CA LYS A 455 -55.80 29.29 28.15
C LYS A 455 -56.77 30.48 28.19
N LYS A 456 -56.50 31.43 29.09
CA LYS A 456 -57.22 32.70 29.20
C LYS A 456 -56.43 33.78 28.45
N LYS A 457 -57.08 34.57 27.60
CA LYS A 457 -57.46 35.93 27.95
C LYS A 457 -58.64 36.37 27.10
#